data_AF-A0A815AZ69-F1
#
_entry.id   AF-A0A815AZ69-F1
#
_cell.length_a   1.000
_cell.length_b   1.000
_cell.length_c   1.000
_cell.angle_alpha   90.00
_cell.angle_beta   90.00
_cell.angle_gamma   90.00
#
_symmetry.space_group_name_H-M   'P 1'
#
loop_
_entity.id
_entity.type
_entity.pdbx_description
1 polymer ?
#
loop_
_entity_poly.entity_id
_entity_poly.type
_entity_poly.pdbx_seq_one_letter_code
_entity_poly.pdbx_strand_id
1 'polypeptide(L)'
;MAHIEKNYMNSPGSHWWVAVLNDHIVGQVAIQPLRIGDPECYHETSPEERDDACELRHMVVAQNAQEYGVGSRLMLTFLTFAKEHRYHQVHLSTMTHMNTACQFYEKHDYQRGIIKRYPVHNVENKEWVRFESIETMPKEDQQWMKLPLTISPYRYRQHYWRKV
;
A
#
# COMPACT_ATOMS: atom_id res chain seq x y z
N MET A 1 -6.26 0.90 -17.83
CA MET A 1 -5.76 -0.39 -17.31
C MET A 1 -4.24 -0.30 -17.24
N ALA A 2 -3.60 -0.61 -16.11
CA ALA A 2 -2.14 -0.48 -15.99
C ALA A 2 -1.43 -1.57 -16.80
N HIS A 3 -0.45 -1.20 -17.63
CA HIS A 3 0.37 -2.15 -18.37
C HIS A 3 1.40 -2.79 -17.41
N ILE A 4 1.12 -4.00 -16.92
CA ILE A 4 1.99 -4.71 -15.95
C ILE A 4 3.40 -4.86 -16.51
N GLU A 5 3.51 -5.30 -17.76
CA GLU A 5 4.80 -5.50 -18.43
C GLU A 5 5.63 -4.20 -18.44
N LYS A 6 5.01 -3.10 -18.88
CA LYS A 6 5.69 -1.79 -18.93
C LYS A 6 6.04 -1.24 -17.55
N ASN A 7 5.11 -1.30 -16.59
CA ASN A 7 5.22 -0.59 -15.32
C ASN A 7 5.96 -1.38 -14.23
N TYR A 8 6.09 -2.69 -14.41
CA TYR A 8 6.73 -3.57 -13.43
C TYR A 8 7.83 -4.41 -14.07
N MET A 9 7.54 -5.19 -15.11
CA MET A 9 8.52 -6.15 -15.65
C MET A 9 9.71 -5.46 -16.34
N ASN A 10 9.45 -4.36 -17.04
CA ASN A 10 10.45 -3.58 -17.78
C ASN A 10 10.92 -2.33 -17.03
N SER A 11 10.51 -2.16 -15.76
CA SER A 11 10.84 -0.99 -14.95
C SER A 11 11.91 -1.35 -13.90
N PRO A 12 13.11 -0.75 -13.94
CA PRO A 12 14.15 -1.02 -12.95
C PRO A 12 13.67 -0.83 -11.52
N GLY A 13 14.02 -1.76 -10.63
CA GLY A 13 13.62 -1.75 -9.22
C GLY A 13 12.13 -2.07 -8.99
N SER A 14 11.40 -2.47 -10.04
CA SER A 14 10.00 -2.87 -9.95
C SER A 14 9.85 -4.37 -10.21
N HIS A 15 8.82 -4.97 -9.63
CA HIS A 15 8.46 -6.37 -9.89
C HIS A 15 7.01 -6.67 -9.47
N TRP A 16 6.46 -7.76 -9.99
CA TRP A 16 5.13 -8.24 -9.64
C TRP A 16 5.16 -9.75 -9.43
N TRP A 17 4.73 -10.21 -8.25
CA TRP A 17 4.59 -11.62 -7.95
C TRP A 17 3.13 -12.01 -7.81
N VAL A 18 2.84 -13.24 -8.22
CA VAL A 18 1.57 -13.91 -7.97
C VAL A 18 1.83 -15.20 -7.19
N ALA A 19 0.96 -15.51 -6.24
CA ALA A 19 0.92 -16.81 -5.60
C ALA A 19 -0.03 -17.71 -6.38
N VAL A 20 0.44 -18.90 -6.76
CA VAL A 20 -0.35 -19.89 -7.52
C VAL A 20 -0.57 -21.12 -6.66
N LEU A 21 -1.81 -21.59 -6.58
CA LEU A 21 -2.21 -22.82 -5.90
C LEU A 21 -3.18 -23.58 -6.81
N ASN A 22 -2.86 -24.84 -7.13
CA ASN A 22 -3.65 -25.68 -8.04
C ASN A 22 -3.98 -24.95 -9.36
N ASP A 23 -2.97 -24.32 -9.97
CA ASP A 23 -3.10 -23.53 -11.21
C ASP A 23 -3.99 -22.27 -11.12
N HIS A 24 -4.42 -21.88 -9.92
CA HIS A 24 -5.19 -20.66 -9.69
C HIS A 24 -4.33 -19.59 -9.00
N ILE A 25 -4.45 -18.35 -9.45
CA ILE A 25 -3.86 -17.20 -8.76
C ILE A 25 -4.66 -16.94 -7.48
N VAL A 26 -4.01 -17.08 -6.32
CA VAL A 26 -4.61 -16.93 -4.99
C VAL A 26 -4.09 -15.72 -4.22
N GLY A 27 -3.12 -14.99 -4.77
CA GLY A 27 -2.65 -13.74 -4.19
C GLY A 27 -1.63 -13.05 -5.06
N GLN A 28 -1.31 -11.81 -4.72
CA GLN A 28 -0.33 -11.02 -5.44
C GLN A 28 0.30 -9.95 -4.53
N VAL A 29 1.47 -9.47 -4.95
CA VAL A 29 2.16 -8.31 -4.38
C VAL A 29 3.05 -7.71 -5.46
N ALA A 30 3.24 -6.40 -5.41
CA ALA A 30 4.10 -5.69 -6.34
C ALA A 30 4.97 -4.67 -5.61
N ILE A 31 6.11 -4.36 -6.23
CA ILE A 31 7.07 -3.36 -5.77
C ILE A 31 7.31 -2.35 -6.88
N GLN A 32 7.42 -1.07 -6.52
CA GLN A 32 7.94 -0.01 -7.38
C GLN A 32 8.87 0.92 -6.57
N PRO A 33 9.83 1.61 -7.21
CA PRO A 33 10.49 2.75 -6.59
C PRO A 33 9.47 3.75 -6.05
N LEU A 34 9.71 4.35 -4.87
CA LEU A 34 8.75 5.25 -4.22
C LEU A 34 8.35 6.41 -5.15
N ARG A 35 9.31 6.98 -5.89
CA ARG A 35 9.08 8.02 -6.91
C ARG A 35 8.04 7.66 -7.98
N ILE A 36 7.83 6.37 -8.24
CA ILE A 36 6.85 5.87 -9.22
C ILE A 36 5.57 5.45 -8.51
N GLY A 37 5.70 4.70 -7.41
CA GLY A 37 4.58 4.12 -6.69
C GLY A 37 3.72 5.19 -6.00
N ASP A 38 4.34 6.00 -5.14
CA ASP A 38 3.69 7.08 -4.41
C ASP A 38 4.50 8.38 -4.58
N PRO A 39 4.32 9.09 -5.72
CA PRO A 39 5.03 10.33 -5.98
C PRO A 39 4.78 11.42 -4.95
N GLU A 40 3.57 11.45 -4.36
CA GLU A 40 3.22 12.40 -3.31
C GLU A 40 4.06 12.13 -2.06
N CYS A 41 4.09 10.88 -1.59
CA CYS A 41 4.94 10.49 -0.47
C CYS A 41 6.43 10.68 -0.77
N TYR A 42 6.87 10.45 -2.01
CA TYR A 42 8.26 10.69 -2.43
C TYR A 42 8.67 12.15 -2.24
N HIS A 43 7.81 13.11 -2.62
CA HIS A 43 8.11 14.53 -2.50
C HIS A 43 8.09 15.04 -1.04
N GLU A 44 7.31 14.40 -0.17
CA GLU A 44 7.27 14.71 1.28
C GLU A 44 8.38 14.03 2.08
N THR A 45 8.98 12.97 1.53
CA THR A 45 10.08 12.24 2.18
C THR A 45 11.39 13.00 2.01
N SER A 46 12.23 12.98 3.05
CA SER A 46 13.53 13.65 3.02
C SER A 46 14.38 13.15 1.83
N PRO A 47 15.21 14.00 1.20
CA PRO A 47 16.05 13.59 0.08
C PRO A 47 16.94 12.38 0.38
N GLU A 48 17.45 12.28 1.62
CA GLU A 48 18.32 11.20 2.08
C GLU A 48 17.60 9.84 2.16
N GLU A 49 16.27 9.85 2.34
CA GLU A 49 15.50 8.62 2.56
C GLU A 49 14.70 8.17 1.33
N ARG A 50 14.40 9.09 0.39
CA ARG A 50 13.42 8.83 -0.68
C ARG A 50 13.96 8.07 -1.89
N ASP A 51 15.26 8.17 -2.20
CA ASP A 51 15.83 7.59 -3.42
C ASP A 51 16.04 6.07 -3.30
N ASP A 52 16.33 5.59 -2.09
CA ASP A 52 16.44 4.17 -1.75
C ASP A 52 15.14 3.62 -1.11
N ALA A 53 14.02 4.29 -1.36
CA ALA A 53 12.71 3.85 -0.91
C ALA A 53 11.93 3.17 -2.04
N CYS A 54 11.18 2.14 -1.67
CA CYS A 54 10.18 1.52 -2.53
C CYS A 54 8.79 1.61 -1.90
N GLU A 55 7.76 1.42 -2.72
CA GLU A 55 6.39 1.25 -2.27
C GLU A 55 5.94 -0.21 -2.44
N LEU A 56 5.33 -0.77 -1.40
CA LEU A 56 4.58 -2.02 -1.47
C LEU A 56 3.20 -1.75 -2.04
N ARG A 57 2.88 -2.42 -3.14
CA ARG A 57 1.61 -2.26 -3.85
C ARG A 57 0.90 -3.59 -4.02
N HIS A 58 -0.41 -3.52 -4.24
CA HIS A 58 -1.23 -4.65 -4.67
C HIS A 58 -1.19 -5.90 -3.75
N MET A 59 -0.83 -5.77 -2.47
CA MET A 59 -0.89 -6.89 -1.52
C MET A 59 -2.34 -7.33 -1.31
N VAL A 60 -2.70 -8.45 -1.93
CA VAL A 60 -4.05 -9.04 -1.88
C VAL A 60 -3.93 -10.55 -1.86
N VAL A 61 -4.75 -11.20 -1.03
CA VAL A 61 -4.87 -12.67 -0.97
C VAL A 61 -6.35 -13.03 -1.04
N ALA A 62 -6.67 -13.99 -1.91
CA ALA A 62 -8.03 -14.50 -2.08
C ALA A 62 -8.56 -15.07 -0.76
N GLN A 63 -9.83 -14.83 -0.45
CA GLN A 63 -10.42 -15.18 0.84
C GLN A 63 -10.29 -16.67 1.18
N ASN A 64 -10.44 -17.54 0.18
CA ASN A 64 -10.28 -18.99 0.31
C ASN A 64 -8.82 -19.45 0.52
N ALA A 65 -7.85 -18.55 0.39
CA ALA A 65 -6.43 -18.79 0.60
C ALA A 65 -5.85 -17.95 1.76
N GLN A 66 -6.69 -17.17 2.45
CA GLN A 66 -6.31 -16.50 3.70
C GLN A 66 -6.02 -17.55 4.77
N GLU A 67 -5.23 -17.18 5.79
CA GLU A 67 -4.86 -18.05 6.92
C GLU A 67 -3.90 -19.22 6.61
N TYR A 68 -3.66 -19.56 5.33
CA TYR A 68 -2.60 -20.51 4.93
C TYR A 68 -1.19 -19.91 4.85
N GLY A 69 -0.99 -18.71 5.41
CA GLY A 69 0.32 -18.02 5.40
C GLY A 69 0.74 -17.46 4.03
N VAL A 70 -0.14 -17.46 3.02
CA VAL A 70 0.15 -16.95 1.66
C VAL A 70 0.62 -15.49 1.71
N GLY A 71 -0.09 -14.63 2.45
CA GLY A 71 0.28 -13.22 2.60
C GLY A 71 1.68 -13.02 3.19
N SER A 72 2.03 -13.80 4.22
CA SER A 72 3.37 -13.74 4.84
C SER A 72 4.47 -14.23 3.89
N ARG A 73 4.20 -15.24 3.05
CA ARG A 73 5.15 -15.67 2.02
C ARG A 73 5.35 -14.61 0.95
N LEU A 74 4.27 -13.99 0.46
CA LEU A 74 4.34 -12.87 -0.48
C LEU A 74 5.12 -11.69 0.11
N MET A 75 4.86 -11.34 1.38
CA MET A 75 5.61 -10.29 2.09
C MET A 75 7.10 -10.63 2.19
N LEU A 76 7.45 -11.88 2.51
CA LEU A 76 8.85 -12.31 2.55
C LEU A 76 9.50 -12.18 1.17
N THR A 77 8.86 -12.67 0.11
CA THR A 77 9.37 -12.53 -1.27
C THR A 77 9.60 -11.07 -1.64
N PHE A 78 8.62 -10.21 -1.33
CA PHE A 78 8.71 -8.77 -1.56
C PHE A 78 9.92 -8.15 -0.81
N LEU A 79 10.09 -8.47 0.47
CA LEU A 79 11.17 -7.89 1.30
C LEU A 79 12.56 -8.40 0.89
N THR A 80 12.66 -9.66 0.50
CA THR A 80 13.91 -10.23 -0.04
C THR A 80 14.33 -9.48 -1.29
N PHE A 81 13.41 -9.29 -2.24
CA PHE A 81 13.70 -8.50 -3.43
C PHE A 81 14.08 -7.06 -3.09
N ALA A 82 13.37 -6.44 -2.14
CA ALA A 82 13.68 -5.07 -1.72
C ALA A 82 15.14 -4.96 -1.24
N LYS A 83 15.62 -5.90 -0.42
CA LYS A 83 17.02 -5.99 0.04
C LYS A 83 17.99 -6.18 -1.12
N GLU A 84 17.73 -7.15 -1.98
CA GLU A 84 18.60 -7.49 -3.12
C GLU A 84 18.76 -6.30 -4.09
N HIS A 85 17.72 -5.47 -4.20
CA HIS A 85 17.70 -4.26 -5.02
C HIS A 85 18.12 -2.99 -4.29
N ARG A 86 18.73 -3.11 -3.09
CA ARG A 86 19.27 -1.99 -2.29
C ARG A 86 18.23 -0.96 -1.85
N TYR A 87 16.98 -1.35 -1.70
CA TYR A 87 16.02 -0.53 -0.98
C TYR A 87 16.31 -0.60 0.51
N HIS A 88 16.42 0.55 1.16
CA HIS A 88 16.63 0.68 2.61
C HIS A 88 15.33 0.91 3.37
N GLN A 89 14.26 1.28 2.67
CA GLN A 89 12.95 1.41 3.27
C GLN A 89 11.80 1.07 2.32
N VAL A 90 10.70 0.65 2.93
CA VAL A 90 9.43 0.36 2.27
C VAL A 90 8.35 1.26 2.85
N HIS A 91 7.64 1.94 1.97
CA HIS A 91 6.41 2.65 2.23
C HIS A 91 5.20 1.81 1.81
N LEU A 92 4.07 1.99 2.50
CA LEU A 92 2.75 1.67 1.97
C LEU A 92 1.68 2.54 2.63
N SER A 93 0.51 2.61 2.00
CA SER A 93 -0.71 3.13 2.64
C SER A 93 -1.87 2.16 2.51
N THR A 94 -2.72 2.08 3.53
CA THR A 94 -3.96 1.29 3.51
C THR A 94 -5.10 2.03 4.19
N MET A 95 -6.34 1.64 3.90
CA MET A 95 -7.51 2.25 4.52
C MET A 95 -7.57 1.91 6.01
N THR A 96 -7.81 2.92 6.86
CA THR A 96 -7.85 2.75 8.32
C THR A 96 -8.96 1.79 8.81
N HIS A 97 -10.03 1.60 8.04
CA HIS A 97 -11.09 0.64 8.36
C HIS A 97 -10.75 -0.82 7.98
N MET A 98 -9.69 -1.05 7.19
CA MET A 98 -9.21 -2.40 6.84
C MET A 98 -8.37 -2.99 7.99
N ASN A 99 -9.01 -3.26 9.13
CA ASN A 99 -8.34 -3.68 10.36
C ASN A 99 -7.40 -4.90 10.16
N THR A 100 -7.82 -5.90 9.38
CA THR A 100 -7.00 -7.07 9.06
C THR A 100 -5.71 -6.69 8.33
N ALA A 101 -5.76 -5.74 7.39
CA ALA A 101 -4.58 -5.27 6.67
C ALA A 101 -3.65 -4.48 7.60
N CYS A 102 -4.19 -3.57 8.42
CA CYS A 102 -3.41 -2.83 9.42
C CYS A 102 -2.65 -3.78 10.36
N GLN A 103 -3.35 -4.75 10.95
CA GLN A 103 -2.74 -5.75 11.83
C GLN A 103 -1.70 -6.60 11.10
N PHE A 104 -1.97 -6.96 9.84
CA PHE A 104 -1.01 -7.70 9.02
C PHE A 104 0.28 -6.93 8.83
N TYR A 105 0.24 -5.63 8.47
CA TYR A 105 1.45 -4.84 8.29
C TYR A 105 2.21 -4.63 9.61
N GLU A 106 1.50 -4.34 10.70
CA GLU A 106 2.10 -4.17 12.04
C GLU A 106 2.81 -5.44 12.52
N LYS A 107 2.24 -6.63 12.23
CA LYS A 107 2.88 -7.92 12.49
C LYS A 107 4.15 -8.16 11.66
N HIS A 108 4.28 -7.49 10.52
CA HIS A 108 5.48 -7.54 9.68
C HIS A 108 6.34 -6.27 9.87
N ASP A 109 6.42 -5.78 11.11
CA ASP A 109 7.33 -4.71 11.55
C ASP A 109 7.15 -3.34 10.88
N TYR A 110 6.04 -3.13 10.16
CA TYR A 110 5.71 -1.82 9.64
C TYR A 110 5.26 -0.90 10.77
N GLN A 111 5.94 0.23 10.89
CA GLN A 111 5.64 1.28 11.86
C GLN A 111 4.54 2.18 11.32
N ARG A 112 3.55 2.51 12.17
CA ARG A 112 2.48 3.46 11.82
C ARG A 112 3.08 4.85 11.64
N GLY A 113 2.83 5.45 10.49
CA GLY A 113 3.09 6.86 10.21
C GLY A 113 1.84 7.72 10.38
N ILE A 114 1.80 8.82 9.63
CA ILE A 114 0.65 9.73 9.59
C ILE A 114 -0.59 9.08 8.98
N ILE A 115 -1.76 9.56 9.38
CA ILE A 115 -3.01 9.26 8.71
C ILE A 115 -3.35 10.46 7.83
N LYS A 116 -3.49 10.23 6.52
CA LYS A 116 -3.94 11.26 5.57
C LYS A 116 -5.44 11.16 5.36
N ARG A 117 -6.09 12.34 5.31
CA ARG A 117 -7.52 12.49 5.04
C ARG A 117 -7.74 12.92 3.59
N TYR A 118 -8.74 12.31 2.96
CA TYR A 118 -9.14 12.60 1.58
C TYR A 118 -10.66 12.78 1.51
N PRO A 119 -11.19 13.86 0.92
CA PRO A 119 -12.63 14.11 0.81
C PRO A 119 -13.28 13.10 -0.14
N VAL A 120 -14.43 12.55 0.20
CA VAL A 120 -15.18 11.70 -0.73
C VAL A 120 -16.13 12.58 -1.55
N HIS A 121 -15.78 12.86 -2.80
CA HIS A 121 -16.69 13.53 -3.73
C HIS A 121 -17.56 12.49 -4.45
N ASN A 122 -18.89 12.71 -4.42
CA ASN A 122 -19.95 11.98 -5.15
C ASN A 122 -19.67 10.48 -5.42
N VAL A 123 -20.05 9.62 -4.46
CA VAL A 123 -19.93 8.15 -4.58
C VAL A 123 -20.75 7.59 -5.75
N GLU A 124 -21.81 8.29 -6.17
CA GLU A 124 -22.76 7.84 -7.19
C GLU A 124 -22.18 7.78 -8.61
N ASN A 125 -21.27 8.68 -8.97
CA ASN A 125 -20.80 8.79 -10.36
C ASN A 125 -19.62 7.86 -10.70
N LYS A 126 -19.06 7.12 -9.73
CA LYS A 126 -17.87 6.24 -9.90
C LYS A 126 -16.69 6.91 -10.62
N GLU A 127 -16.64 8.24 -10.68
CA GLU A 127 -15.53 8.96 -11.29
C GLU A 127 -14.32 8.92 -10.36
N TRP A 128 -13.17 8.57 -10.92
CA TRP A 128 -11.91 8.58 -10.20
C TRP A 128 -11.46 10.02 -9.96
N VAL A 129 -11.93 10.63 -8.86
CA VAL A 129 -11.38 11.91 -8.41
C VAL A 129 -9.99 11.65 -7.86
N ARG A 130 -8.97 12.26 -8.47
CA ARG A 130 -7.61 12.30 -7.90
C ARG A 130 -7.71 13.07 -6.60
N PHE A 131 -7.69 12.36 -5.48
CA PHE A 131 -7.73 13.01 -4.18
C PHE A 131 -6.36 13.66 -3.94
N GLU A 132 -6.28 14.98 -4.03
CA GLU A 132 -5.22 15.70 -3.37
C GLU A 132 -5.42 15.47 -1.86
N SER A 133 -4.37 15.04 -1.15
CA SER A 133 -4.47 14.96 0.31
C SER A 133 -4.72 16.36 0.84
N ILE A 134 -5.73 16.50 1.70
CA ILE A 134 -6.09 17.83 2.20
C ILE A 134 -5.24 18.15 3.42
N GLU A 135 -5.00 17.19 4.32
CA GLU A 135 -4.22 17.37 5.55
C GLU A 135 -3.91 16.02 6.24
N THR A 136 -3.02 16.06 7.24
CA THR A 136 -3.00 15.07 8.33
C THR A 136 -4.37 15.03 9.03
N MET A 137 -4.87 13.84 9.35
CA MET A 137 -6.18 13.64 9.97
C MET A 137 -6.36 14.51 11.24
N PRO A 138 -7.38 15.39 11.29
CA PRO A 138 -7.74 16.14 12.50
C PRO A 138 -8.16 15.21 13.65
N LYS A 139 -7.96 15.63 14.91
CA LYS A 139 -8.34 14.81 16.08
C LYS A 139 -9.85 14.56 16.17
N GLU A 140 -10.66 15.54 15.79
CA GLU A 140 -12.14 15.45 15.74
C GLU A 140 -12.65 14.38 14.75
N ASP A 141 -11.83 14.00 13.78
CA ASP A 141 -12.17 13.01 12.76
C ASP A 141 -12.01 11.55 13.23
N GLN A 142 -11.53 11.33 14.45
CA GLN A 142 -11.25 9.99 15.00
C GLN A 142 -12.49 9.08 15.00
N GLN A 143 -13.70 9.64 15.13
CA GLN A 143 -14.95 8.86 15.07
C GLN A 143 -15.26 8.32 13.66
N TRP A 144 -14.79 8.99 12.61
CA TRP A 144 -15.09 8.63 11.22
C TRP A 144 -14.08 7.63 10.65
N MET A 145 -12.87 7.59 11.19
CA MET A 145 -11.75 6.85 10.57
C MET A 145 -11.96 5.34 10.45
N LYS A 146 -12.81 4.74 11.28
CA LYS A 146 -13.09 3.29 11.23
C LYS A 146 -14.36 2.95 10.46
N LEU A 147 -15.09 3.95 9.98
CA LEU A 147 -16.36 3.76 9.32
C LEU A 147 -16.20 3.47 7.82
N PRO A 148 -17.10 2.69 7.21
CA PRO A 148 -17.11 2.47 5.77
C PRO A 148 -17.43 3.76 5.02
N LEU A 149 -17.07 3.80 3.73
CA LEU A 149 -17.28 4.98 2.87
C LEU A 149 -18.74 5.32 2.61
N THR A 150 -19.66 4.41 2.92
CA THR A 150 -21.10 4.67 2.89
C THR A 150 -21.56 5.59 4.03
N ILE A 151 -20.73 5.75 5.07
CA ILE A 151 -21.05 6.53 6.27
C ILE A 151 -20.04 7.68 6.45
N SER A 152 -18.76 7.43 6.18
CA SER A 152 -17.72 8.45 6.35
C SER A 152 -17.70 9.44 5.18
N PRO A 153 -17.73 10.76 5.44
CA PRO A 153 -17.55 11.77 4.39
C PRO A 153 -16.11 11.83 3.86
N TYR A 154 -15.18 11.12 4.52
CA TYR A 154 -13.76 11.10 4.18
C TYR A 154 -13.21 9.68 4.04
N ARG A 155 -12.18 9.55 3.22
CA ARG A 155 -11.26 8.42 3.17
C ARG A 155 -10.07 8.73 4.06
N TYR A 156 -9.74 7.80 4.95
CA TYR A 156 -8.57 7.90 5.80
C TYR A 156 -7.59 6.78 5.43
N ARG A 157 -6.36 7.16 5.12
CA ARG A 157 -5.27 6.23 4.82
C ARG A 157 -4.23 6.28 5.92
N GLN A 158 -3.96 5.12 6.52
CA GLN A 158 -2.82 4.95 7.41
C GLN A 158 -1.58 4.69 6.55
N HIS A 159 -0.58 5.57 6.67
CA HIS A 159 0.73 5.37 6.07
C HIS A 159 1.58 4.51 7.00
N TYR A 160 2.44 3.70 6.42
CA TYR A 160 3.33 2.79 7.14
C TYR A 160 4.73 2.84 6.55
N TRP A 161 5.72 2.63 7.40
CA TRP A 161 7.13 2.58 7.02
C TRP A 161 7.83 1.40 7.66
N ARG A 162 8.73 0.77 6.90
CA ARG A 162 9.60 -0.30 7.38
C ARG A 162 11.01 -0.11 6.84
N LYS A 163 12.02 -0.15 7.70
CA LYS A 163 13.42 -0.28 7.26
C LYS A 163 13.68 -1.73 6.82
N VAL A 164 14.48 -1.90 5.77
CA VAL A 164 14.72 -3.19 5.11
C VAL A 164 16.17 -3.58 5.23
#